data_AF-A0A844T4A2-F1
#
_entry.id   AF-A0A844T4A2-F1
#
_cell.length_a   1.000
_cell.length_b   1.000
_cell.length_c   1.000
_cell.angle_alpha   90.00
_cell.angle_beta   90.00
_cell.angle_gamma   90.00
#
_symmetry.space_group_name_H-M   'P 1'
#
loop_
_entity.id
_entity.type
_entity.pdbx_description
1 polymer ?
#
loop_
_entity_poly.entity_id
_entity_poly.type
_entity_poly.pdbx_seq_one_letter_code
_entity_poly.pdbx_strand_id
1 'polypeptide(L)' 'MSDIRDLLIRGSEKVIEHYRLLLAGARTESERQLYRTRIEREQRLLETLQGGIPDRSAA' A
#
# COMPACT_ATOMS: atom_id res chain seq x y z
N MET A 1 -8.40 -17.80 -11.72
CA MET A 1 -8.14 -17.13 -10.43
C MET A 1 -6.99 -16.10 -10.49
N SER A 2 -6.10 -16.12 -11.51
CA SER A 2 -5.02 -15.13 -11.67
C SER A 2 -5.54 -13.72 -11.98
N ASP A 3 -6.53 -13.59 -12.87
CA ASP A 3 -6.91 -12.26 -13.41
C ASP A 3 -7.44 -11.28 -12.35
N ILE A 4 -8.19 -11.78 -11.36
CA ILE A 4 -8.68 -10.96 -10.24
C ILE A 4 -7.52 -10.56 -9.33
N ARG A 5 -6.60 -11.48 -9.06
CA ARG A 5 -5.40 -11.23 -8.24
C ARG A 5 -4.51 -10.18 -8.91
N ASP A 6 -4.29 -10.31 -10.22
CA ASP A 6 -3.48 -9.38 -11.02
C ASP A 6 -4.17 -8.01 -11.17
N LEU A 7 -5.50 -7.96 -11.17
CA LEU A 7 -6.25 -6.70 -11.11
C LEU A 7 -6.09 -6.00 -9.76
N LEU A 8 -6.18 -6.74 -8.65
CA LEU A 8 -6.01 -6.21 -7.31
C LEU A 8 -4.59 -5.71 -7.06
N ILE A 9 -3.58 -6.44 -7.52
CA ILE A 9 -2.16 -6.03 -7.46
C ILE A 9 -1.98 -4.69 -8.18
N ARG A 10 -2.39 -4.60 -9.45
CA ARG A 10 -2.28 -3.35 -10.24
C ARG A 10 -3.08 -2.20 -9.62
N GLY A 11 -4.23 -2.50 -9.02
CA GLY A 11 -5.03 -1.54 -8.28
C GLY A 11 -4.28 -0.95 -7.09
N SER A 12 -3.72 -1.80 -6.23
CA SER A 12 -2.96 -1.38 -5.05
C SER A 12 -1.68 -0.64 -5.42
N GLU A 13 -0.95 -1.06 -6.45
CA GLU A 13 0.22 -0.34 -6.98
C GLU A 13 -0.14 1.09 -7.39
N LYS A 14 -1.25 1.27 -8.13
CA LYS A 14 -1.72 2.59 -8.56
C LYS A 14 -2.09 3.49 -7.37
N VAL A 15 -2.70 2.91 -6.34
CA VAL A 15 -3.05 3.63 -5.12
C VAL A 15 -1.78 4.08 -4.38
N ILE A 16 -0.77 3.21 -4.27
CA ILE A 16 0.52 3.54 -3.65
C ILE A 16 1.19 4.70 -4.38
N GLU A 17 1.28 4.64 -5.71
CA GLU A 17 1.88 5.72 -6.51
C GLU A 17 1.15 7.06 -6.32
N HIS A 18 -0.19 7.03 -6.27
CA HIS A 18 -0.99 8.22 -6.00
C HIS A 18 -0.66 8.83 -4.64
N TYR A 19 -0.60 8.01 -3.57
CA TYR A 19 -0.31 8.52 -2.23
C TYR A 19 1.15 8.94 -2.06
N ARG A 20 2.10 8.35 -2.79
CA ARG A 20 3.50 8.82 -2.84
C ARG A 20 3.59 10.24 -3.41
N LEU A 21 2.84 10.51 -4.48
CA LEU A 21 2.76 11.86 -5.05
C LEU A 21 2.15 12.86 -4.06
N LEU A 22 1.05 12.50 -3.39
CA LEU A 22 0.45 13.34 -2.35
C LEU A 22 1.39 13.55 -1.16
N LEU A 23 2.14 12.53 -0.76
CA LEU A 23 3.13 12.62 0.32
C LEU A 23 4.27 13.58 -0.01
N ALA A 24 4.74 13.60 -1.25
CA ALA A 24 5.75 14.55 -1.70
C ALA A 24 5.27 16.01 -1.63
N GLY A 25 3.97 16.25 -1.83
CA GLY A 25 3.34 17.58 -1.74
C GLY A 25 2.75 17.95 -0.38
N ALA A 26 2.82 17.06 0.62
CA ALA A 26 2.16 17.25 1.90
C ALA A 26 2.77 18.41 2.70
N ARG A 27 1.90 19.31 3.20
CA ARG A 27 2.30 20.54 3.88
C ARG A 27 2.31 20.38 5.40
N THR A 28 1.54 19.43 5.91
CA THR A 28 1.39 19.16 7.34
C THR A 28 1.84 17.75 7.69
N GLU A 29 2.26 17.55 8.94
CA GLU A 29 2.61 16.21 9.41
C GLU A 29 1.40 15.27 9.47
N SER A 30 0.20 15.81 9.74
CA SER A 30 -1.04 15.04 9.72
C SER A 30 -1.36 14.49 8.33
N GLU A 31 -1.17 15.27 7.27
CA GLU A 31 -1.29 14.80 5.88
C GLU A 31 -0.25 13.72 5.58
N ARG A 32 1.00 13.94 5.99
CA ARG A 32 2.08 12.96 5.79
C ARG A 32 1.77 11.64 6.47
N GLN A 33 1.29 11.68 7.71
CA GLN A 33 0.94 10.48 8.48
C GLN A 33 -0.27 9.75 7.86
N LEU A 34 -1.27 10.49 7.39
CA LEU A 34 -2.42 9.93 6.67
C LEU A 34 -1.97 9.17 5.42
N TYR A 35 -1.14 9.80 4.58
CA TYR A 35 -0.67 9.20 3.34
C TYR A 35 0.26 8.00 3.60
N ARG A 36 1.17 8.10 4.57
CA ARG A 36 2.02 6.96 4.99
C ARG A 36 1.18 5.77 5.46
N THR A 37 0.21 6.01 6.35
CA THR A 37 -0.69 4.95 6.85
C THR A 37 -1.44 4.26 5.70
N ARG A 38 -1.84 5.02 4.69
CA ARG A 38 -2.53 4.48 3.53
C ARG A 38 -1.61 3.66 2.64
N ILE A 39 -0.39 4.13 2.38
CA ILE A 39 0.65 3.39 1.64
C ILE A 39 0.98 2.06 2.34
N GLU A 40 1.20 2.08 3.66
CA GLU A 40 1.52 0.88 4.45
C GLU A 40 0.41 -0.19 4.42
N ARG A 41 -0.86 0.23 4.34
CA ARG A 41 -1.98 -0.71 4.21
C ARG A 41 -1.99 -1.39 2.84
N GLU A 42 -1.77 -0.63 1.77
CA GLU A 42 -1.72 -1.18 0.42
C GLU A 42 -0.48 -2.05 0.20
N GLN A 43 0.66 -1.70 0.80
CA GLN A 43 1.87 -2.54 0.77
C GLN A 43 1.65 -3.90 1.43
N ARG A 44 1.02 -3.95 2.60
CA ARG A 44 0.65 -5.22 3.26
C ARG A 44 -0.34 -6.04 2.44
N LEU A 45 -1.26 -5.37 1.75
CA LEU A 45 -2.18 -6.04 0.84
C LEU A 45 -1.42 -6.64 -0.35
N LEU A 46 -0.46 -5.91 -0.94
CA LEU A 46 0.40 -6.42 -2.01
C LEU A 46 1.23 -7.62 -1.55
N GLU A 47 1.84 -7.57 -0.37
CA GLU A 47 2.57 -8.71 0.19
C GLU A 47 1.68 -9.96 0.27
N THR A 48 0.49 -9.81 0.83
CA THR A 48 -0.50 -10.90 0.92
C THR A 48 -0.91 -11.40 -0.47
N LEU A 49 -1.19 -10.47 -1.40
CA LEU A 49 -1.57 -10.79 -2.76
C LEU A 49 -0.41 -11.36 -3.57
N GLN A 50 0.85 -11.13 -3.24
CA GLN A 50 2.00 -11.73 -3.95
C GLN A 50 2.40 -13.08 -3.35
N GLY A 51 1.79 -13.48 -2.24
CA GLY A 51 2.13 -14.71 -1.52
C GLY A 51 3.27 -14.54 -0.53
N GLY A 52 3.63 -13.29 -0.22
CA GLY A 52 4.42 -12.96 0.95
C GLY A 52 3.62 -13.34 2.20
N ILE A 53 4.14 -14.31 2.94
CA ILE A 53 3.62 -14.64 4.26
C ILE A 53 3.70 -13.36 5.08
N PRO A 54 2.59 -12.83 5.64
CA PRO A 54 2.70 -11.72 6.57
C PRO A 54 3.52 -12.25 7.74
N ASP A 55 4.72 -11.70 7.91
CA ASP A 55 5.61 -12.12 8.97
C ASP A 55 4.87 -11.88 10.29
N ARG A 56 4.39 -12.97 10.88
CA ARG A 56 3.66 -12.99 12.15
C ARG A 56 4.64 -12.91 13.32
N SER A 57 5.79 -12.28 13.10
CA SER A 57 6.90 -12.13 14.02
C SER A 57 6.97 -10.69 14.53
N ALA A 58 5.92 -10.26 15.20
CA ALA A 58 5.99 -9.19 16.18
C ALA A 58 5.14 -9.63 17.37
N ALA A 59 5.73 -10.50 18.19
CA ALA A 59 5.29 -10.86 19.53
C ALA A 59 6.12 -10.07 20.55
#